data_AF-A0A9Q3FGW6-F1
#
_entry.id   AF-A0A9Q3FGW6-F1
#
_cell.length_a   1.000
_cell.length_b   1.000
_cell.length_c   1.000
_cell.angle_alpha   90.00
_cell.angle_beta   90.00
_cell.angle_gamma   90.00
#
_symmetry.space_group_name_H-M   'P 1'
#
loop_
_entity.id
_entity.type
_entity.pdbx_description
1 polymer ?
#
loop_
_entity_poly.entity_id
_entity_poly.type
_entity_poly.pdbx_seq_one_letter_code
_entity_poly.pdbx_strand_id
1 'polypeptide(L)' 'MKEEPIEISFQYTKAFASDNEPLGAIKGHEVDNMLNVERPYPPLLRIPAHPAIPRARESSESHIDELVKLGVLRKFVHN' A
#
# COMPACT_ATOMS: atom_id res chain seq x y z
N MET A 1 -33.92 19.47 -6.00
CA MET A 1 -33.84 18.41 -4.98
C MET A 1 -32.37 18.20 -4.68
N LYS A 2 -31.97 18.15 -3.41
CA LYS A 2 -30.63 17.69 -3.04
C LYS A 2 -30.72 16.18 -2.98
N GLU A 3 -29.88 15.48 -3.74
CA GLU A 3 -29.76 14.02 -3.64
C GLU A 3 -29.11 13.67 -2.30
N GLU A 4 -29.59 12.60 -1.67
CA GLU A 4 -29.03 12.15 -0.39
C GLU A 4 -27.63 11.54 -0.62
N PRO A 5 -26.65 11.74 0.30
CA PRO A 5 -25.28 11.26 0.12
C PRO A 5 -25.16 9.76 -0.19
N ILE A 6 -26.10 8.97 0.31
CA ILE A 6 -26.21 7.53 0.06
C ILE A 6 -26.61 7.24 -1.39
N GLU A 7 -27.54 8.02 -1.95
CA GLU A 7 -27.96 7.84 -3.35
C GLU A 7 -26.79 8.12 -4.30
N ILE A 8 -26.00 9.16 -4.00
CA ILE A 8 -24.80 9.53 -4.75
C ILE A 8 -23.75 8.41 -4.68
N SER A 9 -23.54 7.79 -3.51
CA SER A 9 -22.55 6.71 -3.38
C SER A 9 -22.93 5.45 -4.15
N PHE A 10 -24.22 5.13 -4.23
CA PHE A 10 -24.70 4.03 -5.07
C PHE A 10 -24.60 4.35 -6.57
N GLN A 11 -24.87 5.60 -6.98
CA GLN A 11 -24.75 6.01 -8.38
C GLN A 11 -23.29 6.03 -8.85
N TYR A 12 -22.36 6.50 -8.03
CA TYR A 12 -20.95 6.67 -8.37
C TYR A 12 -20.05 5.72 -7.57
N THR A 13 -20.40 4.44 -7.48
CA THR A 13 -19.70 3.42 -6.69
C THR A 13 -18.18 3.43 -6.85
N LYS A 14 -17.66 3.65 -8.07
CA LYS A 14 -16.21 3.70 -8.38
C LYS A 14 -15.50 4.98 -7.93
N ALA A 15 -16.25 6.03 -7.56
CA ALA A 15 -15.69 7.26 -7.04
C ALA A 15 -15.43 7.21 -5.53
N PHE A 16 -15.90 6.16 -4.85
CA PHE A 16 -15.75 5.96 -3.41
C PHE A 16 -14.84 4.76 -3.14
N ALA A 17 -14.08 4.83 -2.04
CA ALA A 17 -13.26 3.70 -1.63
C ALA A 17 -14.15 2.53 -1.15
N SER A 18 -13.79 1.32 -1.55
CA SER A 18 -14.46 0.08 -1.13
C SER A 18 -13.40 -0.99 -0.83
N ASP A 19 -13.70 -1.86 0.13
CA ASP A 19 -12.84 -2.98 0.52
C ASP A 19 -12.66 -4.02 -0.60
N ASN A 20 -13.49 -3.96 -1.65
CA ASN A 20 -13.48 -4.90 -2.77
C ASN A 20 -12.64 -4.42 -3.96
N GLU A 21 -12.22 -3.16 -3.98
CA GLU A 21 -11.45 -2.59 -5.09
C GLU A 21 -10.01 -2.28 -4.64
N PRO A 22 -8.98 -2.68 -5.42
CA PRO A 22 -7.60 -2.43 -5.04
C PRO A 22 -7.31 -0.92 -5.02
N LEU A 23 -6.67 -0.46 -3.95
CA LEU A 23 -6.22 0.92 -3.84
C LEU A 23 -5.10 1.19 -4.86
N GLY A 24 -5.19 2.29 -5.59
CA GLY A 24 -4.10 2.73 -6.46
C GLY A 24 -4.05 2.07 -7.84
N ALA A 25 -5.17 1.55 -8.37
CA ALA A 25 -5.29 1.10 -9.76
C ALA A 25 -5.22 2.25 -10.80
N ILE A 26 -4.55 3.36 -10.48
CA ILE A 26 -4.37 4.51 -11.37
C ILE A 26 -3.13 4.22 -12.23
N LYS A 27 -3.37 3.87 -13.49
CA LYS A 27 -2.31 3.59 -14.48
C LYS A 27 -1.61 4.89 -14.90
N GLY A 28 -0.29 4.85 -15.08
CA GLY A 28 0.47 5.99 -15.63
C GLY A 28 1.03 6.97 -14.59
N HIS A 29 0.92 6.65 -13.30
CA HIS A 29 1.51 7.42 -12.19
C HIS A 29 2.66 6.67 -11.51
N GLU A 30 3.29 5.73 -12.21
CA GLU A 30 4.48 5.04 -11.72
C GLU A 30 5.63 6.03 -11.56
N VAL A 31 6.27 6.02 -10.38
CA VAL A 31 7.43 6.88 -10.10
C VAL A 31 8.70 6.06 -10.36
N ASP A 32 9.54 6.56 -11.25
CA ASP A 32 10.91 6.05 -11.39
C ASP A 32 11.82 6.73 -10.37
N ASN A 33 12.30 5.96 -9.40
CA ASN A 33 13.14 6.45 -8.31
C ASN A 33 14.56 5.91 -8.47
N MET A 34 15.44 6.74 -9.01
CA MET A 34 16.85 6.40 -9.22
C MET A 34 17.71 6.89 -8.05
N LEU A 35 18.55 6.00 -7.52
CA LEU A 35 19.54 6.38 -6.52
C LEU A 35 20.60 7.28 -7.16
N ASN A 36 21.07 8.28 -6.41
CA ASN A 36 22.17 9.16 -6.80
C ASN A 36 23.56 8.53 -6.59
N VAL A 37 23.62 7.23 -6.26
CA VAL A 37 24.85 6.49 -5.96
C VAL A 37 24.84 5.15 -6.68
N GLU A 38 26.03 4.71 -7.10
CA GLU A 38 26.25 3.42 -7.73
C GLU A 38 26.74 2.37 -6.72
N ARG A 39 26.79 1.10 -7.12
CA ARG A 39 27.30 0.01 -6.26
C ARG A 39 28.80 0.18 -6.00
N PRO A 40 29.31 -0.15 -4.79
CA PRO A 40 28.58 -0.76 -3.67
C PRO A 40 27.74 0.26 -2.89
N TYR A 41 26.50 -0.12 -2.59
CA TYR A 41 25.57 0.74 -1.86
C TYR A 41 26.02 1.00 -0.41
N PRO A 42 25.73 2.18 0.15
CA PRO A 42 26.06 2.49 1.55
C PRO A 42 25.48 1.45 2.54
N PRO A 43 26.21 1.06 3.59
CA PRO A 43 25.70 0.15 4.63
C PRO A 43 24.41 0.63 5.29
N LEU A 44 24.19 1.95 5.33
CA LEU A 44 22.96 2.58 5.82
C LEU A 44 21.70 2.15 5.04
N LEU A 45 21.82 1.62 3.83
CA LEU A 45 20.68 1.06 3.09
C LEU A 45 20.35 -0.38 3.51
N ARG A 46 21.17 -0.99 4.38
CA ARG A 46 21.00 -2.37 4.88
C ARG A 46 20.70 -2.36 6.38
N ILE A 47 19.64 -1.66 6.76
CA ILE A 47 19.21 -1.61 8.16
C ILE A 47 18.25 -2.78 8.42
N PRO A 48 18.52 -3.65 9.43
CA PRO A 48 17.59 -4.70 9.80
C PRO A 48 16.30 -4.10 10.36
N ALA A 49 15.18 -4.82 10.20
CA ALA A 49 13.92 -4.40 10.80
C ALA A 49 14.07 -4.29 12.32
N HIS A 50 13.54 -3.22 12.90
CA HIS A 50 13.55 -3.03 14.35
C HIS A 50 12.73 -4.14 15.02
N PRO A 51 13.18 -4.71 16.17
CA PRO A 51 12.38 -5.68 16.90
C PRO A 51 11.05 -5.07 17.33
N ALA A 52 9.95 -5.78 17.04
CA ALA A 52 8.61 -5.40 17.43
C ALA A 52 8.11 -6.30 18.58
N ILE A 53 7.37 -5.71 19.52
CA ILE A 53 6.75 -6.47 20.61
C ILE A 53 5.61 -7.35 20.08
N PRO A 54 5.30 -8.52 20.70
CA PRO A 54 4.35 -9.50 20.15
C PRO A 54 2.99 -8.91 19.77
N ARG A 55 2.39 -8.13 20.68
CA ARG A 55 1.10 -7.46 20.45
C ARG A 55 1.13 -6.50 19.25
N ALA A 56 2.24 -5.78 19.06
CA ALA A 56 2.38 -4.87 17.93
C ALA A 56 2.55 -5.64 16.61
N ARG A 57 3.20 -6.81 16.65
CA ARG A 57 3.34 -7.69 15.49
C ARG A 57 1.98 -8.21 15.03
N GLU A 58 1.19 -8.78 15.92
CA GLU A 58 -0.14 -9.32 15.61
C GLU A 58 -1.05 -8.26 14.96
N SER A 59 -1.09 -7.05 15.53
CA SER A 59 -1.87 -5.96 14.93
C SER A 59 -1.31 -5.52 13.57
N SER A 60 0.02 -5.50 13.40
CA SER A 60 0.63 -5.13 12.13
C SER A 60 0.38 -6.18 11.04
N GLU A 61 0.39 -7.45 11.39
CA GLU A 61 0.18 -8.57 10.45
C GLU A 61 -1.21 -8.47 9.79
N SER A 62 -2.26 -8.17 10.56
CA SER A 62 -3.62 -7.95 9.99
C SER A 62 -3.64 -6.84 8.94
N HIS A 63 -3.03 -5.69 9.23
CA HIS A 63 -3.00 -4.56 8.29
C HIS A 63 -2.12 -4.85 7.07
N ILE A 64 -1.01 -5.56 7.26
CA ILE A 64 -0.14 -5.99 6.15
C ILE A 64 -0.94 -6.90 5.20
N ASP A 65 -1.69 -7.86 5.73
CA ASP A 65 -2.51 -8.76 4.92
C ASP A 65 -3.58 -8.02 4.11
N GLU A 66 -4.22 -7.01 4.70
CA GLU A 66 -5.17 -6.14 4.00
C GLU A 66 -4.50 -5.38 2.85
N LEU A 67 -3.33 -4.78 3.10
CA LEU A 67 -2.58 -4.03 2.09
C LEU A 67 -2.07 -4.93 0.95
N VAL A 68 -1.77 -6.21 1.24
CA VAL A 68 -1.44 -7.20 0.21
C VAL A 68 -2.67 -7.53 -0.63
N LYS A 69 -3.84 -7.73 -0.02
CA LYS A 69 -5.11 -7.98 -0.74
C LYS A 69 -5.51 -6.80 -1.63
N LEU A 70 -5.31 -5.58 -1.15
CA LEU A 70 -5.57 -4.34 -1.89
C LEU A 70 -4.53 -4.05 -2.99
N GLY A 71 -3.49 -4.88 -3.13
CA GLY A 71 -2.47 -4.72 -4.16
C GLY A 71 -1.46 -3.60 -3.89
N VAL A 72 -1.48 -3.00 -2.70
CA VAL A 72 -0.56 -1.93 -2.27
C VAL A 72 0.81 -2.50 -1.92
N LEU A 73 0.83 -3.65 -1.21
CA LEU A 73 2.05 -4.36 -0.88
C LEU A 73 2.20 -5.62 -1.73
N ARG A 74 3.44 -5.94 -2.10
CA ARG A 74 3.80 -7.17 -2.82
C ARG A 74 5.03 -7.80 -2.20
N LYS A 75 5.00 -9.13 -2.07
CA LYS A 75 6.19 -9.89 -1.69
C LYS A 75 7.25 -9.78 -2.80
N PHE A 76 8.46 -9.36 -2.42
CA PHE A 76 9.62 -9.33 -3.30
C PHE A 76 10.70 -10.26 -2.74
N VAL A 77 11.36 -11.03 -3.62
CA VAL A 77 12.51 -11.86 -3.29
C VAL A 77 13.70 -11.29 -4.03
N HIS A 78 14.80 -11.04 -3.33
CA HIS A 78 16.06 -10.67 -3.98
C HIS A 78 16.62 -11.92 -4.68
N ASN A 79 16.92 -11.80 -5.98
CA ASN A 79 17.71 -12.82 -6.71
C ASN A 79 19.19 -12.74 -6.30
#